data_AF-A0A6N4VFX7-F1
#
_entry.id   AF-A0A6N4VFX7-F1
#
_cell.length_a   1.000
_cell.length_b   1.000
_cell.length_c   1.000
_cell.angle_alpha   90.00
_cell.angle_beta   90.00
_cell.angle_gamma   90.00
#
_symmetry.space_group_name_H-M   'P 1'
#
loop_
_entity.id
_entity.type
_entity.pdbx_description
1 polymer ?
#
loop_
_entity_poly.entity_id
_entity_poly.type
_entity_poly.pdbx_seq_one_letter_code
_entity_poly.pdbx_strand_id
1 'polypeptide(L)'
;MMPHHAAPPPPSVLSQQALLLDTISNLVDLARADGNRVLRELPRTAPLFGVVDLVTALGHLRQAAVLVDRCADALDRAEVTR
;
A
#
# COMPACT_ATOMS: atom_id res chain seq x y z
N MET A 1 36.88 -15.23 23.63
CA MET A 1 37.00 -14.58 22.31
C MET A 1 35.61 -14.59 21.70
N MET A 2 34.86 -13.49 21.87
CA MET A 2 33.47 -13.41 21.39
C MET A 2 33.48 -13.02 19.90
N PRO A 3 32.65 -13.63 19.06
CA PRO A 3 32.58 -13.25 17.65
C PRO A 3 32.06 -11.81 17.55
N HIS A 4 32.82 -10.94 16.90
CA HIS A 4 32.36 -9.61 16.51
C HIS A 4 31.21 -9.81 15.52
N HIS A 5 29.97 -9.65 16.00
CA HIS A 5 28.79 -9.63 15.14
C HIS A 5 28.88 -8.34 14.32
N ALA A 6 29.36 -8.47 13.07
CA ALA A 6 29.39 -7.35 12.15
C ALA A 6 27.94 -6.86 11.96
N ALA A 7 27.73 -5.56 12.14
CA ALA A 7 26.42 -4.96 11.88
C ALA A 7 26.02 -5.24 10.43
N PRO A 8 24.73 -5.54 10.15
CA PRO A 8 24.27 -5.75 8.79
C PRO A 8 24.54 -4.49 7.97
N PRO A 9 24.88 -4.65 6.67
CA PRO A 9 25.07 -3.50 5.79
C PRO A 9 23.78 -2.67 5.73
N PRO A 10 23.87 -1.34 5.60
CA PRO A 10 22.69 -0.51 5.45
C PRO A 10 21.88 -0.94 4.22
N PRO A 11 20.54 -0.86 4.27
CA PRO A 11 19.68 -1.25 3.16
C PRO A 11 20.01 -0.42 1.92
N SER A 12 19.92 -1.03 0.74
CA SER A 12 20.18 -0.32 -0.50
C SER A 12 19.12 0.76 -0.75
N VAL A 13 19.40 1.67 -1.68
CA VAL A 13 18.40 2.67 -2.09
C VAL A 13 17.16 1.99 -2.66
N LEU A 14 17.31 0.87 -3.38
CA LEU A 14 16.18 0.16 -3.97
C LEU A 14 15.30 -0.48 -2.89
N SER A 15 15.89 -1.15 -1.89
CA SER A 15 15.12 -1.72 -0.77
C SER A 15 14.42 -0.63 0.04
N GLN A 16 15.06 0.54 0.22
CA GLN A 16 14.43 1.66 0.90
C GLN A 16 13.22 2.20 0.14
N GLN A 17 13.27 2.28 -1.19
CA GLN A 17 12.13 2.71 -2.01
C GLN A 17 11.02 1.65 -2.05
N ALA A 18 11.36 0.36 -2.14
CA ALA A 18 10.40 -0.74 -2.06
C ALA A 18 9.61 -0.70 -0.75
N LEU A 19 10.30 -0.49 0.38
CA LEU A 19 9.64 -0.34 1.70
C LEU A 19 8.66 0.85 1.77
N LEU A 20 8.98 1.97 1.10
CA LEU A 20 8.06 3.10 1.01
C LEU A 20 6.82 2.76 0.17
N LEU A 21 6.98 1.99 -0.91
CA LEU A 21 5.87 1.50 -1.73
C LEU A 21 4.98 0.53 -0.95
N ASP A 22 5.56 -0.39 -0.18
CA ASP A 22 4.82 -1.29 0.72
C ASP A 22 4.00 -0.49 1.75
N THR A 23 4.61 0.56 2.31
CA THR A 23 3.94 1.47 3.24
C THR A 23 2.73 2.15 2.57
N ILE A 24 2.87 2.61 1.33
CA ILE A 24 1.77 3.19 0.56
C ILE A 24 0.67 2.17 0.32
N SER A 25 1.01 0.93 -0.06
CA SER A 25 0.05 -0.15 -0.29
C SER A 25 -0.79 -0.42 0.97
N ASN A 26 -0.13 -0.52 2.13
CA ASN A 26 -0.80 -0.71 3.42
C ASN A 26 -1.72 0.47 3.80
N LEU A 27 -1.31 1.71 3.56
CA LEU A 27 -2.14 2.88 3.83
C LEU A 27 -3.39 2.90 2.94
N VAL A 28 -3.26 2.49 1.68
CA VAL A 28 -4.38 2.35 0.76
C VAL A 28 -5.35 1.28 1.25
N ASP A 29 -4.87 0.14 1.73
CA ASP A 29 -5.72 -0.92 2.28
C ASP A 29 -6.47 -0.46 3.54
N LEU A 30 -5.82 0.29 4.43
CA LEU A 30 -6.48 0.88 5.59
C LEU A 30 -7.59 1.86 5.19
N ALA A 31 -7.30 2.79 4.27
CA ALA A 31 -8.29 3.73 3.76
C ALA A 31 -9.48 3.01 3.10
N ARG A 32 -9.22 1.91 2.40
CA ARG A 32 -10.27 1.07 1.81
C ARG A 32 -11.11 0.39 2.87
N ALA A 33 -10.50 -0.14 3.94
CA ALA A 33 -11.22 -0.78 5.03
C ALA A 33 -12.19 0.20 5.69
N ASP A 34 -11.72 1.40 6.02
CA ASP A 34 -12.53 2.46 6.63
C ASP A 34 -13.65 2.93 5.70
N GLY A 35 -13.35 3.19 4.42
CA GLY A 35 -14.36 3.60 3.47
C GLY A 35 -15.42 2.52 3.20
N ASN A 36 -15.03 1.24 3.20
CA ASN A 36 -16.00 0.13 3.12
C ASN A 36 -16.88 0.05 4.37
N ARG A 37 -16.33 0.36 5.56
CA ARG A 37 -17.11 0.43 6.80
C ARG A 37 -18.14 1.56 6.71
N VAL A 38 -17.73 2.76 6.30
CA VAL A 38 -18.64 3.89 6.05
C VAL A 38 -19.75 3.46 5.09
N LEU A 39 -19.41 2.89 3.94
CA LEU A 39 -20.39 2.46 2.93
C LEU A 39 -21.45 1.49 3.49
N ARG A 40 -21.06 0.60 4.41
CA ARG A 40 -21.98 -0.36 5.06
C ARG A 40 -22.86 0.27 6.11
N GLU A 41 -22.37 1.32 6.78
CA GLU A 41 -23.05 1.99 7.90
C GLU A 41 -23.91 3.19 7.42
N LEU A 42 -23.84 3.57 6.14
CA LEU A 42 -24.60 4.68 5.60
C LEU A 42 -26.14 4.46 5.72
N PRO A 43 -26.89 5.50 6.12
CA PRO A 43 -28.35 5.42 6.17
C PRO A 43 -28.94 5.36 4.75
N ARG A 44 -30.16 4.84 4.63
CA ARG A 44 -30.89 4.79 3.34
C ARG A 44 -31.20 6.16 2.74
N THR A 45 -31.08 7.22 3.53
CA THR A 45 -31.26 8.62 3.13
C THR A 45 -29.97 9.27 2.61
N ALA A 46 -28.86 8.53 2.53
CA ALA A 46 -27.59 9.06 2.02
C ALA A 46 -27.74 9.58 0.58
N PRO A 47 -27.11 10.72 0.22
CA PRO A 47 -27.16 11.25 -1.13
C PRO A 47 -26.58 10.27 -2.15
N LEU A 48 -27.37 9.86 -3.14
CA LEU A 48 -27.01 8.81 -4.09
C LEU A 48 -25.68 9.09 -4.82
N PHE A 49 -25.46 10.33 -5.28
CA PHE A 49 -24.21 10.68 -5.94
C PHE A 49 -22.99 10.64 -5.01
N GLY A 50 -23.16 11.01 -3.73
CA GLY A 50 -22.06 10.87 -2.75
C GLY A 50 -21.69 9.41 -2.48
N VAL A 51 -22.67 8.49 -2.53
CA VAL A 51 -22.41 7.05 -2.44
C VAL A 51 -21.65 6.55 -3.68
N VAL A 52 -22.04 7.00 -4.87
CA VAL A 52 -21.36 6.67 -6.13
C VAL A 52 -19.92 7.18 -6.13
N ASP A 53 -19.68 8.41 -5.67
CA ASP A 53 -18.34 8.98 -5.56
C ASP A 53 -17.46 8.16 -4.61
N LEU A 54 -17.99 7.76 -3.45
CA LEU A 54 -17.27 6.92 -2.50
C LEU A 54 -16.92 5.54 -3.08
N VAL A 55 -17.88 4.87 -3.73
CA VAL A 55 -17.64 3.56 -4.37
C VAL A 55 -16.59 3.68 -5.47
N THR A 56 -16.65 4.76 -6.26
CA THR A 56 -15.68 5.04 -7.34
C THR A 56 -14.29 5.26 -6.77
N ALA A 57 -14.16 6.10 -5.74
CA ALA A 57 -12.89 6.34 -5.05
C ALA A 57 -12.29 5.05 -4.48
N LEU A 58 -13.11 4.21 -3.82
CA LEU A 58 -12.69 2.90 -3.33
C LEU A 58 -12.21 2.00 -4.48
N GLY A 59 -12.88 2.03 -5.63
CA GLY A 59 -12.43 1.32 -6.84
C GLY A 59 -11.03 1.73 -7.28
N HIS A 60 -10.78 3.04 -7.40
CA HIS A 60 -9.47 3.57 -7.77
C HIS A 60 -8.38 3.23 -6.75
N LEU A 61 -8.68 3.32 -5.45
CA LEU A 61 -7.77 2.90 -4.40
C LEU A 61 -7.38 1.42 -4.54
N ARG A 62 -8.32 0.54 -4.91
CA ARG A 62 -7.99 -0.87 -5.19
C ARG A 62 -6.94 -1.01 -6.29
N GLN A 63 -7.15 -0.30 -7.39
CA GLN A 63 -6.26 -0.36 -8.54
C GLN A 63 -4.90 0.25 -8.21
N ALA A 64 -4.87 1.33 -7.44
CA ALA A 64 -3.65 1.95 -6.95
C ALA A 64 -2.82 0.97 -6.12
N ALA A 65 -3.41 0.26 -5.15
CA ALA A 65 -2.69 -0.71 -4.32
C ALA A 65 -1.98 -1.78 -5.19
N VAL A 66 -2.68 -2.37 -6.16
CA VAL A 66 -2.10 -3.38 -7.06
C VAL A 66 -0.94 -2.84 -7.89
N LEU A 67 -1.04 -1.60 -8.38
CA LEU A 67 0.02 -0.98 -9.18
C LEU A 67 1.24 -0.61 -8.34
N VAL A 68 1.02 -0.16 -7.09
CA VAL A 68 2.08 0.16 -6.13
C VAL A 68 2.82 -1.10 -5.72
N ASP A 69 2.10 -2.17 -5.37
CA ASP A 69 2.65 -3.48 -5.02
C ASP A 69 3.50 -4.06 -6.15
N ARG A 70 2.98 -4.04 -7.38
CA ARG A 70 3.75 -4.46 -8.57
C ARG A 70 5.03 -3.64 -8.79
N CYS A 71 5.02 -2.36 -8.42
CA CYS A 71 6.18 -1.49 -8.50
C CYS A 71 7.23 -1.90 -7.45
N ALA A 72 6.81 -2.17 -6.21
CA ALA A 72 7.69 -2.67 -5.15
C ALA A 72 8.37 -3.98 -5.58
N ASP A 73 7.58 -4.95 -6.06
CA ASP A 73 8.06 -6.22 -6.61
C ASP A 73 9.09 -6.04 -7.73
N ALA A 74 8.96 -5.00 -8.55
CA ALA A 74 9.89 -4.73 -9.64
C ALA A 74 11.24 -4.19 -9.12
N LEU A 75 11.22 -3.37 -8.07
CA LEU A 75 12.43 -2.85 -7.44
C LEU A 75 13.19 -3.95 -6.71
N ASP A 76 12.50 -4.80 -5.96
CA ASP A 76 13.11 -5.93 -5.24
C ASP A 76 13.79 -6.91 -6.21
N ARG A 77 13.13 -7.22 -7.34
CA ARG A 77 13.72 -8.06 -8.39
C ARG A 77 14.96 -7.43 -9.02
N ALA A 78 14.94 -6.12 -9.23
CA ALA A 78 16.07 -5.40 -9.80
C ALA A 78 17.28 -5.40 -8.84
N GLU A 79 17.04 -5.40 -7.52
CA GLU A 79 18.08 -5.54 -6.51
C GLU A 79 18.69 -6.94 -6.48
N VAL A 80 17.87 -8.01 -6.51
CA VAL A 80 18.37 -9.40 -6.51
C VAL A 80 19.22 -9.73 -7.75
N THR A 81 18.97 -9.06 -8.86
CA THR A 81 19.70 -9.29 -10.13
C THR A 81 21.06 -8.55 -10.18
N ARG A 82 21.39 -7.74 -9.18
CA ARG A 82 22.62 -6.94 -9.11
C ARG A 82 23.72 -7.63 -8.31
#